data_AF-A0A5B9D0N9-F1
#
_entry.id   AF-A0A5B9D0N9-F1
#
_cell.length_a   1.000
_cell.length_b   1.000
_cell.length_c   1.000
_cell.angle_alpha   90.00
_cell.angle_beta   90.00
_cell.angle_gamma   90.00
#
_symmetry.space_group_name_H-M   'P 1'
#
loop_
_entity.id
_entity.type
_entity.pdbx_description
1 polymer ?
#
loop_
_entity_poly.entity_id
_entity_poly.type
_entity_poly.pdbx_seq_one_letter_code
_entity_poly.pdbx_strand_id
1 'polypeptide(L)'
;MFDTPHRIRFLKTHNGDASLKQDCLLTSETNLRWQNFLNNLLIVSYHHHKKNKVKNPDISFQKHVIDVSDDDAIAQRIALISYYLSNYLFKEDFDECYIAKCYSSDSFDDFYFVIKVNGFSFPLHLGNKKYRKIFYSKII
;
A
#
# COMPACT_ATOMS: atom_id res chain seq x y z
N MET A 1 14.04 6.89 12.51
CA MET A 1 13.25 5.64 12.63
C MET A 1 12.01 5.85 11.79
N PHE A 2 11.76 4.99 10.81
CA PHE A 2 10.55 5.07 10.00
C PHE A 2 9.41 4.48 10.83
N ASP A 3 8.40 5.29 11.17
CA ASP A 3 7.23 4.82 11.92
C ASP A 3 6.14 4.39 10.95
N THR A 4 5.43 3.31 11.32
CA THR A 4 4.37 2.75 10.46
C THR A 4 3.16 3.62 10.71
N PRO A 5 2.71 4.42 9.74
CA PRO A 5 1.56 5.27 9.98
C PRO A 5 0.35 4.39 10.23
N HIS A 6 -0.58 4.89 11.04
CA HIS A 6 -1.88 4.24 11.22
C HIS A 6 -2.54 3.97 9.86
N ARG A 7 -2.47 4.96 8.96
CA ARG A 7 -3.03 4.92 7.62
C ARG A 7 -2.12 5.64 6.62
N ILE A 8 -2.12 5.16 5.40
CA ILE A 8 -1.48 5.74 4.22
C ILE A 8 -2.59 6.34 3.38
N ARG A 9 -2.58 7.66 3.23
CA ARG A 9 -3.65 8.43 2.59
C ARG A 9 -3.29 8.74 1.14
N PHE A 10 -4.24 8.55 0.23
CA PHE A 10 -4.19 8.99 -1.17
C PHE A 10 -5.39 9.88 -1.50
N LEU A 11 -5.20 10.84 -2.40
CA LEU A 11 -6.29 11.65 -2.93
C LEU A 11 -7.05 10.87 -4.01
N LYS A 12 -8.39 10.91 -3.97
CA LYS A 12 -9.22 10.50 -5.11
C LYS A 12 -9.32 11.68 -6.08
N THR A 13 -8.85 11.56 -7.33
CA THR A 13 -8.98 12.66 -8.30
C THR A 13 -10.38 12.79 -8.90
N HIS A 14 -11.42 12.25 -8.25
CA HIS A 14 -12.71 12.06 -8.90
C HIS A 14 -13.46 13.35 -9.22
N ASN A 15 -13.04 14.50 -8.68
CA ASN A 15 -13.37 15.83 -9.16
C ASN A 15 -12.32 16.80 -8.64
N GLY A 16 -11.55 17.41 -9.53
CA GLY A 16 -10.44 18.28 -9.17
C GLY A 16 -10.89 19.39 -8.24
N ASP A 17 -10.26 19.47 -7.06
CA ASP A 17 -10.29 20.71 -6.30
C ASP A 17 -9.03 20.92 -5.46
N ALA A 18 -8.66 22.19 -5.33
CA ALA A 18 -7.35 22.68 -4.91
C ALA A 18 -7.03 22.50 -3.41
N SER A 19 -7.78 21.66 -2.67
CA SER A 19 -7.61 21.46 -1.23
C SER A 19 -6.47 20.50 -0.84
N LEU A 20 -5.74 19.96 -1.82
CA LEU A 20 -4.52 19.13 -1.69
C LEU A 20 -3.53 19.60 -0.61
N LYS A 21 -3.43 20.91 -0.38
CA LYS A 21 -2.48 21.52 0.57
C LYS A 21 -2.95 21.56 2.03
N GLN A 22 -4.21 21.23 2.32
CA GLN A 22 -4.77 21.39 3.67
C GLN A 22 -4.73 20.12 4.51
N ASP A 23 -4.63 18.93 3.90
CA ASP A 23 -4.53 17.69 4.64
C ASP A 23 -3.07 17.40 5.06
N CYS A 24 -2.80 17.56 6.35
CA CYS A 24 -1.48 17.36 6.92
C CYS A 24 -1.02 15.89 6.90
N LEU A 25 -1.94 14.93 6.84
CA LEU A 25 -1.60 13.51 6.73
C LEU A 25 -1.13 13.19 5.31
N LEU A 26 -1.88 13.65 4.30
CA LEU A 26 -1.58 13.45 2.88
C LEU A 26 -0.18 13.96 2.53
N THR A 27 0.16 15.15 3.02
CA THR A 27 1.40 15.88 2.71
C THR A 27 2.54 15.60 3.68
N SER A 28 2.33 14.81 4.73
CA SER A 28 3.39 14.44 5.67
C SER A 28 4.51 13.66 4.98
N GLU A 29 5.75 13.91 5.37
CA GLU A 29 6.92 13.22 4.82
C GLU A 29 6.79 11.69 4.96
N THR A 30 6.32 11.22 6.11
CA THR A 30 6.08 9.78 6.34
C THR A 30 5.09 9.21 5.32
N ASN A 31 3.95 9.87 5.12
CA ASN A 31 2.93 9.41 4.18
C ASN A 31 3.47 9.39 2.74
N LEU A 32 4.15 10.46 2.31
CA LEU A 32 4.76 10.56 0.97
C LEU A 32 5.74 9.42 0.70
N ARG A 33 6.58 9.05 1.68
CA ARG A 33 7.50 7.93 1.50
C ARG A 33 6.76 6.58 1.42
N TRP A 34 5.67 6.40 2.16
CA TRP A 34 4.83 5.20 2.05
C TRP A 34 4.05 5.12 0.73
N GLN A 35 3.58 6.25 0.20
CA GLN A 35 3.00 6.29 -1.13
C GLN A 35 4.00 5.84 -2.20
N ASN A 36 5.24 6.33 -2.11
CA ASN A 36 6.33 5.90 -3.00
C ASN A 36 6.62 4.40 -2.87
N PHE A 37 6.60 3.86 -1.65
CA PHE A 37 6.74 2.43 -1.44
C PHE A 37 5.61 1.62 -2.11
N LEU A 38 4.35 2.05 -1.96
CA LEU A 38 3.21 1.39 -2.63
C LEU A 38 3.32 1.46 -4.15
N ASN A 39 3.79 2.59 -4.70
CA ASN A 39 4.09 2.71 -6.14
C ASN A 39 5.15 1.68 -6.56
N ASN A 40 6.25 1.56 -5.80
CA ASN A 40 7.31 0.60 -6.08
C ASN A 40 6.81 -0.85 -6.01
N LEU A 41 5.98 -1.20 -5.01
CA LEU A 41 5.37 -2.52 -4.92
C LEU A 41 4.51 -2.83 -6.15
N LEU A 42 3.71 -1.87 -6.61
CA LEU A 42 2.86 -2.04 -7.78
C LEU A 42 3.70 -2.24 -9.05
N ILE A 43 4.81 -1.51 -9.20
CA ILE A 43 5.78 -1.68 -10.30
C ILE A 43 6.44 -3.07 -10.25
N VAL A 44 6.91 -3.49 -9.07
CA VAL A 44 7.57 -4.79 -8.91
C VAL A 44 6.59 -5.92 -9.18
N SER A 45 5.37 -5.84 -8.65
CA SER A 45 4.32 -6.82 -8.93
C SER A 45 3.96 -6.85 -10.42
N TYR A 46 3.86 -5.70 -11.07
CA TYR A 46 3.68 -5.62 -12.53
C TYR A 46 4.81 -6.32 -13.31
N HIS A 47 6.07 -6.10 -12.94
CA HIS A 47 7.21 -6.76 -13.56
C HIS A 47 7.31 -8.25 -13.27
N HIS A 48 6.80 -8.70 -12.13
CA HIS A 48 6.71 -10.10 -11.80
C HIS A 48 5.74 -10.83 -12.73
N HIS A 49 4.64 -10.17 -13.12
CA HIS A 49 3.60 -10.78 -13.95
C HIS A 49 3.78 -10.59 -15.47
N LYS A 50 4.60 -9.66 -15.94
CA LYS A 50 4.81 -9.43 -17.38
C LYS A 50 6.16 -9.95 -17.90
N LYS A 51 6.09 -10.70 -19.01
CA LYS A 51 7.28 -11.19 -19.76
C LYS A 51 8.15 -10.05 -20.31
N ASN A 52 7.53 -8.94 -20.76
CA ASN A 52 8.24 -7.79 -21.32
C ASN A 52 8.29 -6.65 -20.31
N LYS A 53 9.42 -6.55 -19.59
CA LYS A 53 9.64 -5.54 -18.56
C LYS A 53 9.98 -4.19 -19.18
N VAL A 54 9.07 -3.22 -19.08
CA VAL A 54 9.36 -1.81 -19.37
C VAL A 54 10.30 -1.28 -18.27
N LYS A 55 11.38 -0.57 -18.60
CA LYS A 55 12.34 -0.12 -17.58
C LYS A 55 11.73 0.78 -16.49
N ASN A 56 10.83 1.68 -16.88
CA ASN A 56 10.12 2.62 -16.00
C ASN A 56 8.65 2.68 -16.43
N PRO A 57 7.79 1.76 -15.99
CA PRO A 57 6.38 1.83 -16.35
C PRO A 57 5.73 3.03 -15.65
N ASP A 58 4.90 3.79 -16.38
CA ASP A 58 4.11 4.90 -15.83
C ASP A 58 2.96 4.35 -14.94
N ILE A 59 3.34 3.90 -13.75
CA ILE A 59 2.47 3.22 -12.79
C ILE A 59 2.58 3.92 -11.44
N SER A 60 1.43 4.36 -10.93
CA SER A 60 1.25 4.84 -9.56
C SER A 60 0.01 4.22 -8.95
N PHE A 61 0.05 3.94 -7.65
CA PHE A 61 -1.05 3.37 -6.90
C PHE A 61 -2.30 4.25 -7.00
N GLN A 62 -2.15 5.57 -6.90
CA GLN A 62 -3.26 6.52 -7.06
C GLN A 62 -3.97 6.36 -8.41
N LYS A 63 -3.25 6.50 -9.52
CA LYS A 63 -3.83 6.42 -10.87
C LYS A 63 -4.42 5.04 -11.19
N HIS A 64 -3.82 3.98 -10.67
CA HIS A 64 -4.13 2.60 -11.09
C HIS A 64 -5.07 1.83 -10.15
N VAL A 65 -5.21 2.29 -8.90
CA VAL A 65 -5.98 1.61 -7.86
C VAL A 65 -6.99 2.56 -7.20
N ILE A 66 -6.75 3.87 -7.16
CA ILE A 66 -7.63 4.83 -6.47
C ILE A 66 -8.55 5.56 -7.44
N ASP A 67 -8.01 6.03 -8.56
CA ASP A 67 -8.75 6.83 -9.55
C ASP A 67 -9.56 5.95 -10.53
N VAL A 68 -9.67 4.66 -10.26
CA VAL A 68 -10.45 3.68 -11.04
C VAL A 68 -11.80 3.48 -10.36
N SER A 69 -12.89 3.54 -11.12
CA SER A 69 -14.26 3.36 -10.61
C SER A 69 -14.74 1.90 -10.59
N ASP A 70 -13.95 0.98 -11.15
CA ASP A 70 -14.22 -0.45 -11.18
C ASP A 70 -13.65 -1.13 -9.93
N ASP A 71 -14.53 -1.40 -8.96
CA ASP A 71 -14.18 -2.03 -7.68
C ASP A 71 -13.56 -3.42 -7.84
N ASP A 72 -13.97 -4.20 -8.85
CA ASP A 72 -13.42 -5.52 -9.12
C ASP A 72 -11.96 -5.41 -9.61
N ALA A 73 -11.70 -4.45 -10.51
CA ALA A 73 -10.35 -4.18 -10.98
C ALA A 73 -9.42 -3.70 -9.85
N ILE A 74 -9.95 -2.88 -8.94
CA ILE A 74 -9.24 -2.43 -7.73
C ILE A 74 -8.91 -3.62 -6.84
N ALA A 75 -9.90 -4.46 -6.52
CA ALA A 75 -9.74 -5.63 -5.67
C ALA A 75 -8.70 -6.60 -6.24
N GLN A 76 -8.73 -6.86 -7.55
CA GLN A 76 -7.74 -7.70 -8.22
C GLN A 76 -6.32 -7.14 -8.11
N ARG A 77 -6.14 -5.82 -8.28
CA ARG A 77 -4.81 -5.18 -8.16
C ARG A 77 -4.29 -5.22 -6.73
N ILE A 78 -5.13 -4.93 -5.73
CA ILE A 78 -4.75 -5.03 -4.31
C ILE A 78 -4.40 -6.48 -3.96
N ALA A 79 -5.18 -7.45 -4.44
CA ALA A 79 -4.90 -8.87 -4.25
C ALA A 79 -3.55 -9.29 -4.85
N LEU A 80 -3.22 -8.79 -6.05
CA LEU A 80 -1.93 -9.05 -6.72
C LEU A 80 -0.75 -8.50 -5.92
N ILE A 81 -0.84 -7.28 -5.40
CA ILE A 81 0.20 -6.70 -4.53
C ILE A 81 0.32 -7.48 -3.23
N SER A 82 -0.82 -7.83 -2.63
CA SER A 82 -0.87 -8.61 -1.38
C SER A 82 -0.28 -10.01 -1.55
N TYR A 83 -0.57 -10.66 -2.67
CA TYR A 83 0.04 -11.94 -3.04
C TYR A 83 1.57 -11.82 -3.13
N TYR A 84 2.08 -10.77 -3.78
CA TYR A 84 3.51 -10.51 -3.87
C TYR A 84 4.15 -10.30 -2.49
N LEU A 85 3.54 -9.45 -1.66
CA LEU A 85 3.99 -9.20 -0.29
C LEU A 85 4.08 -10.49 0.52
N SER A 86 2.98 -11.26 0.52
CA SER A 86 2.86 -12.46 1.33
C SER A 86 3.73 -13.61 0.85
N ASN A 87 3.77 -13.87 -0.45
CA ASN A 87 4.37 -15.11 -0.99
C ASN A 87 5.82 -14.94 -1.46
N TYR A 88 6.30 -13.70 -1.61
CA TYR A 88 7.66 -13.43 -2.08
C TYR A 88 8.45 -12.63 -1.05
N LEU A 89 7.91 -11.49 -0.61
CA LEU A 89 8.68 -10.60 0.25
C LEU A 89 8.74 -11.12 1.70
N PHE A 90 7.61 -11.55 2.25
CA PHE A 90 7.44 -11.87 3.68
C PHE A 90 7.09 -13.32 3.99
N LYS A 91 7.22 -14.22 3.00
CA LYS A 91 6.82 -15.63 3.13
C LYS A 91 7.41 -16.35 4.35
N GLU A 92 8.66 -16.07 4.67
CA GLU A 92 9.37 -16.72 5.78
C GLU A 92 9.16 -16.00 7.13
N ASP A 93 8.45 -14.87 7.15
CA ASP A 93 8.29 -14.02 8.34
C ASP A 93 6.86 -14.05 8.90
N PHE A 94 5.85 -14.09 8.03
CA PHE A 94 4.44 -13.99 8.37
C PHE A 94 3.64 -15.08 7.64
N ASP A 95 2.53 -15.53 8.25
CA ASP A 95 1.59 -16.43 7.58
C ASP A 95 0.97 -15.72 6.37
N GLU A 96 0.66 -14.42 6.54
CA GLU A 96 0.11 -13.57 5.51
C GLU A 96 0.50 -12.11 5.70
N CYS A 97 0.68 -11.37 4.61
CA CYS A 97 0.87 -9.92 4.61
C CYS A 97 0.13 -9.28 3.44
N TYR A 98 -0.77 -8.33 3.72
CA TYR A 98 -1.63 -7.74 2.70
C TYR A 98 -1.96 -6.26 2.99
N ILE A 99 -2.51 -5.59 1.98
CA ILE A 99 -2.99 -4.21 2.09
C ILE A 99 -4.51 -4.23 2.28
N ALA A 100 -5.00 -3.50 3.28
CA ALA A 100 -6.43 -3.30 3.52
C ALA A 100 -6.80 -1.84 3.28
N LYS A 101 -7.98 -1.63 2.68
CA LYS A 101 -8.61 -0.32 2.52
C LYS A 101 -9.38 0.02 3.80
N CYS A 102 -9.25 1.25 4.30
CA CYS A 102 -10.11 1.77 5.36
C CYS A 102 -11.45 2.21 4.79
N TYR A 103 -12.51 2.17 5.60
CA TYR A 103 -13.72 2.95 5.33
C TYR A 103 -13.34 4.44 5.34
N SER A 104 -13.44 5.09 4.19
CA SER A 104 -12.88 6.42 3.93
C SER A 104 -13.95 7.45 3.59
N SER A 105 -13.58 8.72 3.67
CA SER A 105 -14.37 9.86 3.17
C SER A 105 -14.43 9.87 1.64
N ASP A 106 -15.41 10.59 1.08
CA ASP A 106 -15.58 10.70 -0.38
C ASP A 106 -14.36 11.28 -1.12
N SER A 107 -13.53 12.10 -0.47
CA SER A 107 -12.39 12.79 -1.10
C SER A 107 -11.05 12.03 -1.02
N PHE A 108 -10.93 11.01 -0.16
CA PHE A 108 -9.66 10.33 0.11
C PHE A 108 -9.84 8.83 0.21
N ASP A 109 -8.78 8.07 -0.07
CA ASP A 109 -8.69 6.68 0.35
C ASP A 109 -7.50 6.45 1.28
N ASP A 110 -7.78 5.78 2.38
CA ASP A 110 -6.83 5.43 3.43
C ASP A 110 -6.55 3.92 3.35
N PHE A 111 -5.28 3.53 3.50
CA PHE A 111 -4.83 2.14 3.47
C PHE A 111 -3.92 1.81 4.64
N TYR A 112 -3.84 0.54 5.01
CA TYR A 112 -2.86 0.06 5.97
C TYR A 112 -2.44 -1.37 5.65
N PHE A 113 -1.29 -1.77 6.16
CA PHE A 113 -0.83 -3.15 6.07
C PHE A 113 -1.43 -3.98 7.21
N VAL A 114 -1.87 -5.18 6.88
CA VAL A 114 -2.25 -6.22 7.83
C VAL A 114 -1.23 -7.33 7.74
N ILE A 115 -0.85 -7.84 8.90
CA ILE A 115 -0.04 -9.05 9.00
C ILE A 115 -0.79 -10.11 9.79
N LYS A 116 -0.59 -11.36 9.39
CA LYS A 116 -1.11 -12.54 10.07
C LYS A 116 0.06 -13.39 10.58
N VAL A 117 0.03 -13.71 11.86
CA VAL A 117 1.07 -14.53 12.51
C VAL A 117 0.43 -15.49 13.49
N ASN A 118 0.76 -16.78 13.36
CA ASN A 118 0.18 -17.86 14.15
C ASN A 118 -1.37 -17.84 14.12
N GLY A 119 -1.95 -17.53 12.97
CA GLY A 119 -3.40 -17.43 12.79
C GLY A 119 -4.06 -16.14 13.28
N PHE A 120 -3.34 -15.24 13.95
CA PHE A 120 -3.86 -13.95 14.42
C PHE A 120 -3.56 -12.83 13.42
N SER A 121 -4.59 -12.08 13.03
CA SER A 121 -4.47 -10.93 12.12
C SER A 121 -4.55 -9.61 12.88
N PHE A 122 -3.65 -8.67 12.57
CA PHE A 122 -3.69 -7.33 13.15
C PHE A 122 -3.09 -6.28 12.20
N PRO A 123 -3.56 -5.01 12.28
CA PRO A 123 -2.92 -3.91 11.57
C PRO A 123 -1.45 -3.78 12.00
N LEU A 124 -0.53 -3.68 11.04
CA LEU A 124 0.90 -3.64 11.30
C LEU A 124 1.30 -2.52 12.28
N HIS A 125 0.64 -1.36 12.19
CA HIS A 125 0.90 -0.22 13.06
C HIS A 125 0.46 -0.46 14.52
N LEU A 126 -0.53 -1.32 14.76
CA LEU A 126 -0.94 -1.78 16.10
C LEU A 126 -0.16 -3.03 16.55
N GLY A 127 0.60 -3.62 15.64
CA GLY A 127 1.34 -4.84 15.88
C GLY A 127 2.52 -4.69 16.84
N ASN A 128 2.96 -5.86 17.35
CA ASN A 128 4.17 -5.95 18.17
C ASN A 128 5.37 -5.28 17.46
N LYS A 129 6.18 -4.54 18.23
CA LYS A 129 7.39 -3.85 17.75
C LYS A 129 8.33 -4.79 16.96
N LYS A 130 8.38 -6.08 17.33
CA LYS A 130 9.13 -7.11 16.59
C LYS A 130 8.71 -7.18 15.12
N TYR A 131 7.41 -7.29 14.84
CA TYR A 131 6.92 -7.47 13.47
C TYR A 131 7.08 -6.22 12.63
N ARG A 132 6.89 -5.04 13.23
CA ARG A 132 7.21 -3.77 12.57
C ARG A 132 8.67 -3.73 12.13
N LYS A 133 9.60 -4.12 13.00
CA LYS A 133 11.03 -4.19 12.64
C LYS A 133 11.32 -5.14 11.47
N ILE A 134 10.71 -6.32 11.47
CA ILE A 134 10.86 -7.30 10.38
C ILE A 134 10.33 -6.72 9.07
N PHE A 135 9.14 -6.12 9.10
CA PHE A 135 8.55 -5.45 7.94
C PHE A 135 9.49 -4.38 7.39
N TYR A 136 10.04 -3.54 8.29
CA TYR A 136 10.96 -2.48 7.91
C TYR A 136 12.25 -2.98 7.26
N SER A 137 12.87 -4.04 7.78
CA SER A 137 14.15 -4.52 7.27
C SER A 137 14.10 -5.08 5.86
N LYS A 138 12.91 -5.32 5.31
CA LYS A 138 12.73 -5.80 3.93
C LYS A 138 12.28 -4.71 2.95
N ILE A 139 11.92 -3.54 3.47
CA ILE A 139 11.33 -2.44 2.70
C ILE A 139 12.31 -1.27 2.54
N ILE A 140 13.21 -1.09 3.52
CA ILE A 140 14.36 -0.18 3.48
C ILE A 140 15.60 -1.00 3.15
#